data_AF-A0A962ZUZ0-F1
#
_entry.id   AF-A0A962ZUZ0-F1
#
_cell.length_a   1.000
_cell.length_b   1.000
_cell.length_c   1.000
_cell.angle_alpha   90.00
_cell.angle_beta   90.00
_cell.angle_gamma   90.00
#
_symmetry.space_group_name_H-M   'P 1'
#
loop_
_entity.id
_entity.type
_entity.pdbx_description
1 polymer ?
#
loop_
_entity_poly.entity_id
_entity_poly.type
_entity_poly.pdbx_seq_one_letter_code
_entity_poly.pdbx_strand_id
1 'polypeptide(L)' 'PAAGKAVIQPVTSNGATLYRVRVVGLADRSQAEKVAAQLQAAHGLPKLWVGSE' A
#
# COMPACT_ATOMS: atom_id res chain seq x y z
N PRO A 1 -11.50 11.99 3.37
CA PRO A 1 -11.13 10.76 2.62
C PRO A 1 -11.67 9.53 3.36
N ALA A 2 -12.32 8.59 2.68
CA ALA A 2 -12.55 7.25 3.25
C ALA A 2 -11.17 6.58 3.34
N ALA A 3 -10.46 6.91 4.41
CA ALA A 3 -9.02 6.76 4.52
C ALA A 3 -8.74 5.33 4.94
N GLY A 4 -8.23 4.53 3.99
CA GLY A 4 -7.64 3.25 4.34
C GLY A 4 -6.60 3.43 5.46
N LYS A 5 -6.41 2.40 6.26
CA LYS A 5 -5.49 2.40 7.38
C LYS A 5 -4.08 2.09 6.89
N ALA A 6 -3.11 2.92 7.25
CA ALA A 6 -1.70 2.60 7.07
C ALA A 6 -1.26 1.57 8.12
N VAL A 7 -0.65 0.48 7.68
CA VAL A 7 -0.11 -0.58 8.54
C VAL A 7 1.31 -0.93 8.09
N ILE A 8 2.15 -1.31 9.05
CA ILE A 8 3.48 -1.86 8.79
C ILE A 8 3.38 -3.37 9.01
N GLN A 9 3.70 -4.13 7.97
CA GLN A 9 3.69 -5.59 8.02
C GLN A 9 5.13 -6.11 7.92
N PRO A 10 5.71 -6.66 9.01
CA PRO A 10 7.00 -7.33 8.94
C PRO A 10 6.87 -8.61 8.11
N VAL A 11 7.86 -8.87 7.26
CA VAL A 11 7.97 -10.11 6.49
C VAL A 11 9.42 -10.56 6.42
N THR A 12 9.67 -11.84 6.65
CA THR A 12 11.00 -12.41 6.43
C THR A 12 11.17 -12.69 4.94
N SER A 13 12.19 -12.11 4.32
CA SER A 13 12.54 -12.34 2.92
C SER A 13 14.06 -12.48 2.82
N ASN A 14 14.53 -13.59 2.23
CA ASN A 14 15.95 -13.89 2.08
C ASN A 14 16.75 -13.81 3.40
N GLY A 15 16.16 -14.29 4.50
CA GLY A 15 16.80 -14.27 5.83
C GLY A 15 16.84 -12.89 6.51
N ALA A 16 16.33 -11.83 5.87
CA ALA A 16 16.20 -10.51 6.45
C ALA A 16 14.73 -10.16 6.76
N THR A 17 14.50 -9.33 7.77
CA THR A 17 13.17 -8.77 8.03
C THR A 17 12.99 -7.51 7.19
N LEU A 18 11.96 -7.51 6.34
CA LEU A 18 11.49 -6.35 5.60
C LEU A 18 10.23 -5.80 6.26
N TYR A 19 10.06 -4.49 6.24
CA TYR A 19 8.88 -3.81 6.77
C TYR A 19 8.06 -3.23 5.61
N ARG A 20 6.99 -3.91 5.21
CA ARG A 20 6.12 -3.44 4.13
C ARG A 20 5.09 -2.45 4.67
N VAL A 21 5.05 -1.26 4.10
CA VAL A 21 3.98 -0.29 4.35
C VAL A 21 2.80 -0.64 3.44
N ARG A 22 1.63 -0.88 4.02
CA ARG A 22 0.39 -1.17 3.28
C ARG A 22 -0.70 -0.18 3.69
N VAL A 23 -1.55 0.17 2.74
CA VAL A 23 -2.83 0.82 3.01
C VAL A 23 -3.92 -0.23 2.85
N VAL A 24 -4.69 -0.49 3.90
CA VAL A 24 -5.73 -1.54 3.96
C VAL A 24 -7.10 -0.93 4.31
N GLY A 25 -8.18 -1.71 4.17
CA GLY A 25 -9.54 -1.25 4.46
C GLY A 25 -10.10 -0.28 3.41
N LEU A 26 -9.69 -0.43 2.15
CA LEU A 26 -10.26 0.28 1.02
C LEU A 26 -11.46 -0.52 0.49
N ALA A 27 -12.54 0.18 0.14
CA ALA A 27 -13.84 -0.41 -0.18
C ALA A 27 -13.79 -1.31 -1.42
N ASP A 28 -13.00 -0.93 -2.42
CA ASP A 28 -12.86 -1.67 -3.66
C ASP A 28 -11.50 -1.39 -4.33
N ARG A 29 -11.25 -2.14 -5.40
CA ARG A 29 -10.03 -2.02 -6.19
C ARG A 29 -9.86 -0.65 -6.85
N SER A 30 -10.94 -0.02 -7.30
CA SER A 30 -10.90 1.31 -7.94
C SER A 30 -10.44 2.38 -6.94
N GLN A 31 -10.95 2.31 -5.71
CA GLN A 31 -10.47 3.16 -4.62
C GLN A 31 -8.99 2.90 -4.32
N ALA A 32 -8.56 1.64 -4.28
CA ALA A 32 -7.17 1.28 -4.06
C ALA A 32 -6.22 1.81 -5.14
N GLU A 33 -6.62 1.75 -6.41
CA GLU A 33 -5.86 2.30 -7.53
C GLU A 33 -5.77 3.83 -7.47
N LYS A 34 -6.84 4.53 -7.07
CA LYS A 34 -6.81 5.98 -6.86
C LYS A 34 -5.86 6.39 -5.74
N VAL A 35 -5.93 5.71 -4.60
CA VAL A 35 -5.02 5.97 -3.46
C VAL A 35 -3.57 5.69 -3.85
N ALA A 36 -3.31 4.60 -4.57
CA ALA A 36 -1.98 4.28 -5.07
C ALA A 36 -1.42 5.39 -5.97
N ALA A 37 -2.21 5.89 -6.93
CA ALA A 37 -1.80 6.96 -7.83
C ALA A 37 -1.49 8.27 -7.07
N GLN A 38 -2.30 8.61 -6.06
CA GLN A 38 -2.06 9.78 -5.21
C GLN A 38 -0.75 9.67 -4.43
N LEU A 39 -0.49 8.52 -3.81
CA LEU A 39 0.74 8.29 -3.04
C LEU A 39 1.98 8.30 -3.94
N GLN A 40 1.89 7.72 -5.14
CA GLN A 40 2.96 7.77 -6.14
C GLN A 40 3.33 9.21 -6.49
N ALA A 41 2.33 10.05 -6.81
CA ALA A 41 2.56 11.44 -7.19
C ALA A 41 3.08 12.27 -6.00
N ALA A 42 2.51 12.10 -4.82
CA ALA A 42 2.87 12.88 -3.63
C ALA A 42 4.28 12.59 -3.11
N HIS A 43 4.79 11.38 -3.31
CA HIS A 43 6.06 10.93 -2.73
C HIS A 43 7.10 10.48 -3.77
N GLY A 44 6.82 10.64 -5.07
CA GLY A 44 7.73 10.22 -6.15
C GLY A 44 8.00 8.70 -6.15
N LEU A 45 7.01 7.89 -5.75
CA LEU A 45 7.17 6.44 -5.65
C LEU A 45 7.02 5.76 -7.02
N PRO A 46 7.72 4.63 -7.25
CA PRO A 46 7.41 3.78 -8.40
C PRO A 46 5.98 3.23 -8.30
N LYS A 47 5.50 2.60 -9.38
CA LYS A 47 4.17 1.99 -9.42
C LYS A 47 3.94 1.07 -8.21
N LEU A 48 2.95 1.41 -7.40
CA LEU A 48 2.58 0.65 -6.22
C LEU A 48 1.74 -0.57 -6.61
N TRP A 49 1.92 -1.66 -5.86
CA TRP A 49 1.15 -2.88 -6.05
C TRP A 49 -0.24 -2.76 -5.39
N VAL A 50 -1.28 -3.12 -6.14
CA VAL A 50 -2.67 -3.17 -5.68
C VAL A 50 -3.20 -4.61 -5.79
N GLY A 51 -3.52 -5.20 -4.65
CA GLY A 51 -4.07 -6.54 -4.52
C GLY A 51 -5.14 -6.61 -3.43
N SER A 52 -5.79 -7.75 -3.31
CA SER A 52 -6.64 -8.08 -2.18
C SER A 52 -5.80 -8.56 -0.98
N GLU A 53 -6.40 -8.53 0.20
CA GLU A 53 -5.87 -9.24 1.37
C GLU A 53 -5.96 -10.76 1.20
#